data_AF-A0A6H9HL35-F1
#
_entry.id   AF-A0A6H9HL35-F1
#
_cell.length_a   1.000
_cell.length_b   1.000
_cell.length_c   1.000
_cell.angle_alpha   90.00
_cell.angle_beta   90.00
_cell.angle_gamma   90.00
#
_symmetry.space_group_name_H-M   'P 1'
#
loop_
_entity.id
_entity.type
_entity.pdbx_description
1 polymer ?
#
loop_
_entity_poly.entity_id
_entity_poly.type
_entity_poly.pdbx_seq_one_letter_code
_entity_poly.pdbx_strand_id
1 'polypeptide(L)'
;MARGREGYATVLTWDLWDGWEKEVEPDDRAFGQFCFGLETLCGGEEAMARAYFARALEVCERGEREKPWSESPHYGFPLNRARLRRVRAHCLGLLTGPPATEALKADLRAASVDYQTWCAGLTASEWDPQGQAYYLAAVRLAQLVNETERARELLKSRRSLRYHTEERALLVAMASGATDSSFHVQYASFFDRIREPMYKPPFFFELHLVRLELALLYDSFCGDGPALDWRSAALKTAA
;
A
#
# COMPACT_ATOMS: atom_id res chain seq x y z
N MET A 1 4.69 26.94 9.85
CA MET A 1 4.72 25.95 8.75
C MET A 1 3.63 26.28 7.73
N ALA A 2 3.86 27.26 6.86
CA ALA A 2 2.87 27.74 5.88
C ALA A 2 3.16 27.27 4.44
N ARG A 3 4.09 26.33 4.25
CA ARG A 3 4.42 25.74 2.93
C ARG A 3 3.46 24.62 2.49
N GLY A 4 2.49 24.23 3.33
CA GLY A 4 1.62 23.07 3.06
C GLY A 4 0.50 23.36 2.07
N ARG A 5 -0.41 24.30 2.39
CA ARG A 5 -1.68 24.45 1.65
C ARG A 5 -1.54 24.95 0.22
N GLU A 6 -0.80 26.04 0.02
CA GLU A 6 -0.62 26.62 -1.32
C GLU A 6 0.19 25.68 -2.24
N GLY A 7 1.12 24.91 -1.68
CA GLY A 7 1.90 23.91 -2.41
C GLY A 7 1.03 22.77 -2.93
N TYR A 8 0.20 22.15 -2.08
CA TYR A 8 -0.69 21.06 -2.50
C TYR A 8 -1.79 21.55 -3.46
N ALA A 9 -2.34 22.76 -3.30
CA ALA A 9 -3.28 23.30 -4.29
C ALA A 9 -2.61 23.51 -5.67
N THR A 10 -1.35 23.93 -5.69
CA THR A 10 -0.59 24.16 -6.94
C THR A 10 -0.27 22.84 -7.67
N VAL A 11 0.01 21.75 -6.95
CA VAL A 11 0.29 20.45 -7.59
C VAL A 11 -0.96 19.91 -8.31
N LEU A 12 -2.16 20.20 -7.81
CA LEU A 12 -3.41 19.86 -8.52
C LEU A 12 -3.60 20.64 -9.82
N THR A 13 -2.91 21.76 -10.03
CA THR A 13 -3.00 22.50 -11.30
C THR A 13 -1.97 22.03 -12.33
N TRP A 14 -1.05 21.12 -11.96
CA TRP A 14 -0.10 20.56 -12.91
C TRP A 14 -0.80 19.68 -13.94
N ASP A 15 -0.33 19.72 -15.18
CA ASP A 15 -0.80 18.81 -16.22
C ASP A 15 -0.38 17.39 -15.89
N LEU A 16 -1.36 16.54 -15.55
CA LEU A 16 -1.16 15.14 -15.20
C LEU A 16 -0.63 14.33 -16.38
N TRP A 17 -0.72 14.85 -17.60
CA TRP A 17 -0.42 14.14 -18.84
C TRP A 17 0.84 14.66 -19.53
N ASP A 18 1.49 15.68 -18.97
CA ASP A 18 2.77 16.13 -19.47
C ASP A 18 3.76 14.95 -19.47
N GLY A 19 4.43 14.77 -20.61
CA GLY A 19 5.33 13.64 -20.86
C GLY A 19 4.68 12.25 -20.92
N TRP A 20 3.35 12.11 -20.91
CA TRP A 20 2.68 10.79 -20.83
C TRP A 20 3.14 9.83 -21.91
N GLU A 21 3.28 10.25 -23.17
CA GLU A 21 3.77 9.38 -24.27
C GLU A 21 5.10 8.68 -23.95
N LYS A 22 5.99 9.35 -23.20
CA LYS A 22 7.30 8.84 -22.80
C LYS A 22 7.30 8.15 -21.43
N GLU A 23 6.19 8.23 -20.69
CA GLU A 23 6.04 7.62 -19.37
C GLU A 23 6.14 6.09 -19.48
N VAL A 24 7.03 5.52 -18.67
CA VAL A 24 7.24 4.06 -18.58
C VAL A 24 6.82 3.51 -17.22
N GLU A 25 6.59 4.38 -16.23
CA GLU A 25 6.28 4.03 -14.84
C GLU A 25 5.04 4.81 -14.36
N PRO A 26 3.85 4.52 -14.93
CA PRO A 26 2.61 5.19 -14.51
C PRO A 26 2.27 4.94 -13.03
N ASP A 27 2.82 3.88 -12.43
CA ASP A 27 2.65 3.56 -11.02
C ASP A 27 3.31 4.58 -10.09
N ASP A 28 4.48 5.13 -10.45
CA ASP A 28 5.12 6.18 -9.67
C ASP A 28 4.31 7.48 -9.68
N ARG A 29 3.78 7.86 -10.86
CA ARG A 29 2.91 9.03 -11.00
C ARG A 29 1.61 8.85 -10.18
N ALA A 30 0.96 7.69 -10.28
CA ALA A 30 -0.23 7.38 -9.49
C ALA A 30 0.06 7.38 -7.98
N PHE A 31 1.17 6.76 -7.57
CA PHE A 31 1.59 6.68 -6.19
C PHE A 31 1.88 8.08 -5.60
N GLY A 32 2.54 8.96 -6.36
CA GLY A 32 2.76 10.34 -5.94
C GLY A 32 1.46 11.11 -5.66
N GLN A 33 0.47 11.01 -6.56
CA GLN A 33 -0.86 11.60 -6.35
C GLN A 33 -1.55 11.00 -5.11
N PHE A 34 -1.46 9.69 -4.93
CA PHE A 34 -2.02 9.01 -3.76
C PHE A 34 -1.39 9.48 -2.44
N CYS A 35 -0.06 9.61 -2.38
CA CYS A 35 0.65 10.12 -1.21
C CYS A 35 0.24 11.55 -0.87
N PHE A 36 0.13 12.44 -1.87
CA PHE A 36 -0.38 13.79 -1.66
C PHE A 36 -1.82 13.79 -1.14
N GLY A 37 -2.67 12.88 -1.64
CA GLY A 37 -4.02 12.70 -1.13
C GLY A 37 -4.05 12.28 0.34
N LEU A 38 -3.22 11.31 0.75
CA LEU A 38 -3.14 10.88 2.16
C LEU A 38 -2.65 12.01 3.08
N GLU A 39 -1.58 12.70 2.71
CA GLU A 39 -1.04 13.83 3.48
C GLU A 39 -2.07 14.96 3.63
N THR A 40 -2.77 15.28 2.55
CA THR A 40 -3.83 16.30 2.53
C THR A 40 -5.03 15.90 3.40
N LEU A 41 -5.44 14.62 3.35
CA LEU A 41 -6.52 14.10 4.18
C LEU A 41 -6.18 14.21 5.66
N CYS A 42 -4.94 13.86 6.02
CA CYS A 42 -4.41 13.98 7.38
C CYS A 42 -4.32 15.43 7.87
N GLY A 43 -4.10 16.38 6.95
CA GLY A 43 -4.18 17.82 7.22
C GLY A 43 -5.61 18.36 7.39
N GLY A 44 -6.64 17.51 7.25
CA GLY A 44 -8.05 17.88 7.40
C GLY A 44 -8.71 18.45 6.15
N GLU A 45 -8.07 18.35 4.98
CA GLU A 45 -8.55 18.95 3.72
C GLU A 45 -9.21 17.93 2.80
N GLU A 46 -10.35 17.39 3.24
CA GLU A 46 -11.03 16.25 2.62
C GLU A 46 -11.35 16.46 1.13
N ALA A 47 -11.87 17.61 0.74
CA ALA A 47 -12.20 17.89 -0.67
C ALA A 47 -10.98 17.82 -1.59
N MET A 48 -9.84 18.35 -1.12
CA MET A 48 -8.59 18.33 -1.87
C MET A 48 -7.98 16.93 -1.91
N ALA A 49 -8.01 16.19 -0.80
CA ALA A 49 -7.57 14.80 -0.76
C ALA A 49 -8.34 13.93 -1.76
N ARG A 50 -9.67 14.09 -1.85
CA ARG A 50 -10.49 13.37 -2.83
C ARG A 50 -10.11 13.72 -4.27
N ALA A 51 -9.74 14.96 -4.57
CA ALA A 51 -9.26 15.35 -5.89
C ALA A 51 -7.94 14.63 -6.26
N TYR A 52 -7.02 14.49 -5.30
CA TYR A 52 -5.80 13.72 -5.48
C TYR A 52 -6.06 12.23 -5.73
N PHE A 53 -6.93 11.60 -4.93
CA PHE A 53 -7.29 10.19 -5.13
C PHE A 53 -7.96 9.97 -6.49
N ALA A 54 -8.80 10.90 -6.95
CA ALA A 54 -9.41 10.83 -8.28
C ALA A 54 -8.37 10.92 -9.40
N ARG A 55 -7.39 11.82 -9.30
CA ARG A 55 -6.27 11.92 -10.25
C ARG A 55 -5.40 10.66 -10.26
N ALA A 56 -5.09 10.11 -9.07
CA ALA A 56 -4.36 8.85 -8.96
C ALA A 56 -5.10 7.71 -9.66
N LEU A 57 -6.41 7.62 -9.47
CA LEU A 57 -7.27 6.64 -10.14
C LEU A 57 -7.27 6.82 -11.66
N GLU A 58 -7.34 8.05 -12.16
CA GLU A 58 -7.27 8.35 -13.60
C GLU A 58 -5.94 7.89 -14.22
N VAL A 59 -4.82 8.09 -13.52
CA VAL A 59 -3.50 7.57 -13.94
C VAL A 59 -3.51 6.04 -13.94
N CYS A 60 -4.07 5.40 -12.91
CA CYS A 60 -4.18 3.94 -12.86
C CYS A 60 -4.98 3.39 -14.04
N GLU A 61 -6.16 3.93 -14.31
CA GLU A 61 -7.04 3.45 -15.39
C GLU A 61 -6.42 3.68 -16.77
N ARG A 62 -5.79 4.84 -16.98
CA ARG A 62 -5.08 5.14 -18.22
C ARG A 62 -3.84 4.25 -18.38
N GLY A 63 -3.07 4.07 -17.31
CA GLY A 63 -1.89 3.22 -17.27
C GLY A 63 -2.20 1.77 -17.62
N GLU A 64 -3.24 1.18 -17.02
CA GLU A 64 -3.66 -0.20 -17.34
C GLU A 64 -4.10 -0.36 -18.81
N ARG A 65 -4.73 0.68 -19.41
CA ARG A 65 -5.25 0.64 -20.78
C ARG A 65 -4.20 0.89 -21.85
N GLU A 66 -3.33 1.87 -21.64
CA GLU A 66 -2.49 2.44 -22.71
C GLU A 66 -1.03 2.04 -22.62
N LYS A 67 -0.53 1.62 -21.46
CA LYS A 67 0.90 1.32 -21.30
C LYS A 67 1.22 -0.12 -21.64
N PRO A 68 2.18 -0.37 -22.56
CA PRO A 68 2.69 -1.70 -22.77
C PRO A 68 3.46 -2.09 -21.52
N TRP A 69 2.93 -3.06 -20.77
CA TRP A 69 3.65 -3.68 -19.69
C TRP A 69 4.83 -4.44 -20.29
N SER A 70 6.04 -3.92 -20.13
CA SER A 70 7.24 -4.62 -20.55
C SER A 70 7.29 -5.97 -19.84
N GLU A 71 7.31 -7.08 -20.57
CA GLU A 71 7.45 -8.41 -19.94
C GLU A 71 8.86 -8.62 -19.34
N SER A 72 9.79 -7.71 -19.61
CA SER A 72 11.16 -7.77 -19.09
C SER A 72 11.21 -7.32 -17.61
N PRO A 73 11.72 -8.17 -16.70
CA PRO A 73 11.85 -7.85 -15.28
C PRO A 73 12.74 -6.64 -14.99
N HIS A 74 13.64 -6.29 -15.92
CA HIS A 74 14.53 -5.13 -15.80
C HIS A 74 13.78 -3.79 -15.81
N TYR A 75 12.53 -3.78 -16.29
CA TYR A 75 11.65 -2.61 -16.26
C TYR A 75 10.60 -2.73 -15.15
N GLY A 76 10.91 -3.52 -14.11
CA GLY A 76 10.07 -3.59 -12.91
C GLY A 76 8.75 -4.34 -13.12
N PHE A 77 8.55 -5.12 -14.19
CA PHE A 77 7.36 -5.96 -14.32
C PHE A 77 7.55 -7.33 -13.64
N PRO A 78 6.53 -7.90 -12.96
CA PRO A 78 5.18 -7.36 -12.74
C PRO A 78 5.03 -6.43 -11.52
N LEU A 79 6.12 -5.98 -10.90
CA LEU A 79 6.09 -5.09 -9.72
C LEU A 79 5.35 -3.76 -9.99
N ASN A 80 5.60 -3.07 -11.10
CA ASN A 80 4.93 -1.83 -11.48
C ASN A 80 3.40 -2.02 -11.61
N ARG A 81 2.96 -3.12 -12.23
CA ARG A 81 1.54 -3.48 -12.30
C ARG A 81 0.95 -3.74 -10.92
N ALA A 82 1.71 -4.41 -10.03
CA ALA A 82 1.29 -4.64 -8.65
C ALA A 82 1.06 -3.31 -7.90
N ARG A 83 2.01 -2.38 -8.03
CA ARG A 83 1.92 -1.04 -7.43
C ARG A 83 0.73 -0.25 -7.97
N LEU A 84 0.53 -0.25 -9.28
CA LEU A 84 -0.60 0.44 -9.92
C LEU A 84 -1.95 -0.07 -9.40
N ARG A 85 -2.14 -1.40 -9.37
CA ARG A 85 -3.39 -2.04 -8.88
C ARG A 85 -3.62 -1.81 -7.40
N ARG A 86 -2.57 -1.88 -6.59
CA ARG A 86 -2.61 -1.56 -5.16
C ARG A 86 -3.07 -0.13 -4.92
N VAL A 87 -2.47 0.84 -5.60
CA VAL A 87 -2.87 2.26 -5.53
C VAL A 87 -4.32 2.45 -5.98
N ARG A 88 -4.71 1.83 -7.10
CA ARG A 88 -6.08 1.88 -7.63
C ARG A 88 -7.10 1.39 -6.61
N ALA A 89 -6.88 0.21 -6.03
CA ALA A 89 -7.76 -0.38 -5.03
C ALA A 89 -7.91 0.53 -3.80
N HIS A 90 -6.82 1.07 -3.29
CA HIS A 90 -6.83 1.97 -2.13
C HIS A 90 -7.52 3.31 -2.43
N CYS A 91 -7.28 3.90 -3.60
CA CYS A 91 -7.97 5.12 -4.04
C CYS A 91 -9.48 4.89 -4.15
N LEU A 92 -9.90 3.79 -4.77
CA LEU A 92 -11.31 3.41 -4.86
C LEU A 92 -11.92 3.27 -3.45
N GLY A 93 -11.27 2.52 -2.56
CA GLY A 93 -11.73 2.34 -1.18
C GLY A 93 -11.90 3.65 -0.41
N LEU A 94 -10.96 4.59 -0.57
CA LEU A 94 -11.02 5.92 0.07
C LEU A 94 -12.10 6.83 -0.54
N LEU A 95 -12.40 6.69 -1.83
CA LEU A 95 -13.39 7.51 -2.52
C LEU A 95 -14.83 7.01 -2.31
N THR A 96 -15.02 5.69 -2.23
CA THR A 96 -16.34 5.05 -2.09
C THR A 96 -16.72 4.72 -0.65
N GLY A 97 -15.74 4.58 0.25
CA GLY A 97 -15.95 4.12 1.61
C GLY A 97 -16.29 2.62 1.69
N PRO A 98 -16.63 2.11 2.89
CA PRO A 98 -17.06 0.73 3.08
C PRO A 98 -18.47 0.48 2.50
N PRO A 99 -18.78 -0.78 2.10
CA PRO A 99 -17.91 -1.96 2.13
C PRO A 99 -16.96 -2.03 0.92
N ALA A 100 -15.83 -2.74 1.09
CA ALA A 100 -14.95 -3.05 -0.02
C ALA A 100 -15.68 -3.88 -1.08
N THR A 101 -15.70 -3.39 -2.33
CA THR A 101 -16.31 -4.08 -3.46
C THR A 101 -15.48 -5.30 -3.87
N GLU A 102 -16.11 -6.29 -4.52
CA GLU A 102 -15.38 -7.44 -5.06
C GLU A 102 -14.35 -7.04 -6.12
N ALA A 103 -14.58 -5.93 -6.84
CA ALA A 103 -13.60 -5.36 -7.77
C ALA A 103 -12.33 -4.88 -7.04
N LEU A 104 -12.48 -4.17 -5.91
CA LEU A 104 -11.35 -3.74 -5.09
C LEU A 104 -10.56 -4.95 -4.58
N LYS A 105 -11.25 -5.97 -4.05
CA LYS A 105 -10.60 -7.20 -3.59
C LYS A 105 -9.88 -7.93 -4.73
N ALA A 106 -10.44 -7.93 -5.93
CA ALA A 106 -9.80 -8.52 -7.10
C ALA A 106 -8.49 -7.80 -7.45
N ASP A 107 -8.46 -6.47 -7.41
CA ASP A 107 -7.24 -5.68 -7.63
C ASP A 107 -6.18 -5.94 -6.55
N LEU A 108 -6.55 -5.97 -5.26
CA LEU A 108 -5.61 -6.28 -4.17
C LEU A 108 -5.05 -7.71 -4.28
N ARG A 109 -5.89 -8.69 -4.63
CA ARG A 109 -5.48 -10.07 -4.89
C ARG A 109 -4.50 -10.14 -6.06
N ALA A 110 -4.83 -9.49 -7.18
CA ALA A 110 -3.97 -9.47 -8.36
C ALA A 110 -2.61 -8.81 -8.06
N ALA A 111 -2.61 -7.70 -7.31
CA ALA A 111 -1.38 -7.07 -6.82
C ALA A 111 -0.56 -8.00 -5.91
N SER A 112 -1.20 -8.74 -4.99
CA SER A 112 -0.52 -9.75 -4.16
C SER A 112 0.20 -10.81 -5.01
N VAL A 113 -0.45 -11.30 -6.07
CA VAL A 113 0.14 -12.29 -7.01
C VAL A 113 1.32 -11.69 -7.78
N ASP A 114 1.18 -10.46 -8.26
CA ASP A 114 2.21 -9.78 -9.03
C ASP A 114 3.46 -9.51 -8.17
N TYR A 115 3.32 -9.03 -6.94
CA TYR A 115 4.44 -8.90 -6.01
C TYR A 115 5.13 -10.24 -5.74
N GLN A 116 4.37 -11.29 -5.45
CA GLN A 116 4.93 -12.63 -5.24
C GLN A 116 5.73 -13.09 -6.46
N THR A 117 5.17 -12.92 -7.66
CA THR A 117 5.78 -13.33 -8.93
C THR A 117 7.10 -12.60 -9.16
N TRP A 118 7.10 -11.29 -8.98
CA TRP A 118 8.31 -10.48 -9.12
C TRP A 118 9.39 -10.90 -8.10
N CYS A 119 9.02 -11.02 -6.82
CA CYS A 119 9.95 -11.45 -5.76
C CYS A 119 10.53 -12.85 -5.98
N ALA A 120 9.77 -13.76 -6.62
CA ALA A 120 10.25 -15.10 -6.95
C ALA A 120 11.36 -15.07 -8.01
N GLY A 121 11.35 -14.08 -8.91
CA GLY A 121 12.35 -13.87 -9.94
C GLY A 121 13.67 -13.27 -9.45
N LEU A 122 13.71 -12.67 -8.26
CA LEU A 122 14.91 -12.04 -7.72
C LEU A 122 16.01 -13.07 -7.40
N THR A 123 17.25 -12.77 -7.74
CA THR A 123 18.43 -13.51 -7.30
C THR A 123 18.74 -13.28 -5.82
N ALA A 124 19.72 -14.01 -5.27
CA ALA A 124 20.16 -13.82 -3.89
C ALA A 124 20.77 -12.42 -3.65
N SER A 125 21.47 -11.85 -4.64
CA SER A 125 22.04 -10.50 -4.58
C SER A 125 20.99 -9.40 -4.68
N GLU A 126 19.86 -9.67 -5.33
CA GLU A 126 18.74 -8.73 -5.47
C GLU A 126 17.74 -8.85 -4.30
N TRP A 127 17.91 -9.81 -3.39
CA TRP A 127 17.08 -9.98 -2.20
C TRP A 127 17.46 -8.99 -1.08
N ASP A 128 17.26 -7.72 -1.36
CA ASP A 128 17.61 -6.58 -0.53
C ASP A 128 16.42 -6.12 0.36
N PRO A 129 16.53 -5.02 1.14
CA PRO A 129 15.41 -4.55 1.94
C PRO A 129 14.17 -4.14 1.13
N GLN A 130 14.33 -3.70 -0.12
CA GLN A 130 13.22 -3.33 -0.98
C GLN A 130 12.46 -4.56 -1.48
N GLY A 131 13.19 -5.59 -1.95
CA GLY A 131 12.61 -6.88 -2.30
C GLY A 131 11.82 -7.52 -1.15
N GLN A 132 12.34 -7.41 0.08
CA GLN A 132 11.64 -7.88 1.29
C GLN A 132 10.37 -7.07 1.60
N ALA A 133 10.40 -5.75 1.45
CA ALA A 133 9.24 -4.89 1.69
C ALA A 133 8.09 -5.21 0.72
N TYR A 134 8.40 -5.42 -0.56
CA TYR A 134 7.43 -5.82 -1.58
C TYR A 134 6.91 -7.24 -1.36
N TYR A 135 7.74 -8.16 -0.87
CA TYR A 135 7.27 -9.49 -0.48
C TYR A 135 6.25 -9.41 0.66
N LEU A 136 6.51 -8.58 1.68
CA LEU A 136 5.56 -8.37 2.78
C LEU A 136 4.31 -7.61 2.32
N ALA A 137 4.39 -6.77 1.28
CA ALA A 137 3.20 -6.22 0.63
C ALA A 137 2.29 -7.33 0.10
N ALA A 138 2.83 -8.36 -0.55
CA ALA A 138 2.03 -9.50 -1.01
C ALA A 138 1.27 -10.18 0.14
N VAL A 139 1.91 -10.30 1.32
CA VAL A 139 1.31 -10.89 2.53
C VAL A 139 0.20 -9.99 3.09
N ARG A 140 0.46 -8.68 3.28
CA ARG A 140 -0.55 -7.71 3.76
C ARG A 140 -1.78 -7.71 2.87
N LEU A 141 -1.58 -7.65 1.56
CA LEU A 141 -2.66 -7.65 0.59
C LEU A 141 -3.50 -8.94 0.64
N ALA A 142 -2.87 -10.11 0.76
CA ALA A 142 -3.58 -11.37 0.93
C ALA A 142 -4.43 -11.39 2.22
N GLN A 143 -3.91 -10.85 3.33
CA GLN A 143 -4.68 -10.73 4.57
C GLN A 143 -5.85 -9.75 4.45
N LEU A 144 -5.67 -8.61 3.78
CA LEU A 144 -6.73 -7.60 3.57
C LEU A 144 -7.93 -8.16 2.78
N VAL A 145 -7.70 -9.13 1.90
CA VAL A 145 -8.77 -9.81 1.14
C VAL A 145 -9.22 -11.12 1.79
N ASN A 146 -8.85 -11.37 3.05
CA ASN A 146 -9.19 -12.57 3.84
C ASN A 146 -8.68 -13.90 3.25
N GLU A 147 -7.55 -13.88 2.53
CA GLU A 147 -6.89 -15.09 2.01
C GLU A 147 -5.84 -15.62 3.00
N THR A 148 -6.30 -16.03 4.19
CA THR A 148 -5.44 -16.47 5.29
C THR A 148 -4.48 -17.59 4.89
N GLU A 149 -4.95 -18.60 4.15
CA GLU A 149 -4.10 -19.71 3.70
C GLU A 149 -2.99 -19.24 2.74
N ARG A 150 -3.30 -18.33 1.81
CA ARG A 150 -2.30 -17.73 0.92
C ARG A 150 -1.26 -16.94 1.72
N ALA A 151 -1.70 -16.15 2.69
CA ALA A 151 -0.80 -15.40 3.57
C ALA A 151 0.13 -16.34 4.36
N ARG A 152 -0.40 -17.45 4.89
CA ARG A 152 0.41 -18.49 5.57
C ARG A 152 1.45 -19.09 4.63
N GLU A 153 1.07 -19.45 3.40
CA GLU A 153 2.01 -20.01 2.42
C GLU A 153 3.11 -19.02 2.04
N LEU A 154 2.78 -17.74 1.83
CA LEU A 154 3.79 -16.70 1.59
C LEU A 154 4.75 -16.56 2.80
N LEU A 155 4.24 -16.63 4.03
CA LEU A 155 5.08 -16.51 5.23
C LEU A 155 5.99 -17.72 5.49
N LYS A 156 5.78 -18.85 4.79
CA LYS A 156 6.68 -20.01 4.77
C LYS A 156 7.91 -19.83 3.86
N SER A 157 8.10 -18.65 3.28
CA SER A 157 9.26 -18.33 2.42
C SER A 157 10.57 -18.85 3.01
N ARG A 158 11.38 -19.51 2.17
CA ARG A 158 12.73 -19.96 2.53
C ARG A 158 13.74 -18.82 2.58
N ARG A 159 13.39 -17.63 2.06
CA ARG A 159 14.27 -16.46 2.02
C ARG A 159 14.23 -15.70 3.34
N SER A 160 15.38 -15.20 3.78
CA SER A 160 15.49 -14.45 5.03
C SER A 160 14.83 -13.08 4.92
N LEU A 161 13.94 -12.74 5.86
CA LEU A 161 13.27 -11.43 5.97
C LEU A 161 13.92 -10.58 7.07
N ARG A 162 15.26 -10.55 7.11
CA ARG A 162 16.04 -9.98 8.23
C ARG A 162 15.89 -8.48 8.44
N TYR A 163 15.51 -7.72 7.42
CA TYR A 163 15.32 -6.28 7.58
C TYR A 163 13.95 -5.99 8.21
N HIS A 164 12.91 -6.71 7.82
CA HIS A 164 11.53 -6.48 8.25
C HIS A 164 11.03 -7.54 9.25
N THR A 165 11.86 -7.86 10.24
CA THR A 165 11.59 -8.97 11.19
C THR A 165 10.36 -8.71 12.06
N GLU A 166 10.21 -7.48 12.55
CA GLU A 166 9.06 -7.09 13.38
C GLU A 166 7.75 -7.14 12.59
N GLU A 167 7.71 -6.57 11.38
CA GLU A 167 6.53 -6.64 10.52
C GLU A 167 6.18 -8.10 10.18
N ARG A 168 7.17 -8.92 9.83
CA ARG A 168 6.95 -10.35 9.59
C ARG A 168 6.34 -11.04 10.81
N ALA A 169 6.83 -10.77 12.01
CA ALA A 169 6.34 -11.39 13.23
C ALA A 169 4.85 -11.07 13.46
N LEU A 170 4.44 -9.82 13.22
CA LEU A 170 3.04 -9.41 13.27
C LEU A 170 2.19 -10.16 12.25
N LEU A 171 2.62 -10.20 10.98
CA LEU A 171 1.87 -10.88 9.93
C LEU A 171 1.75 -12.40 10.18
N VAL A 172 2.78 -13.02 10.78
CA VAL A 172 2.73 -14.44 11.22
C VAL A 172 1.70 -14.64 12.33
N ALA A 173 1.70 -13.78 13.34
CA ALA A 173 0.73 -13.86 14.44
C ALA A 173 -0.71 -13.70 13.93
N MET A 174 -0.95 -12.72 13.05
CA MET A 174 -2.24 -12.52 12.39
C MET A 174 -2.68 -13.72 11.56
N ALA A 175 -1.80 -14.23 10.69
CA ALA A 175 -2.09 -15.40 9.88
C ALA A 175 -2.37 -16.65 10.74
N SER A 176 -1.83 -16.71 11.95
CA SER A 176 -2.08 -17.79 12.92
C SER A 176 -3.37 -17.59 13.74
N GLY A 177 -4.05 -16.45 13.61
CA GLY A 177 -5.26 -16.13 14.37
C GLY A 177 -5.01 -15.67 15.81
N ALA A 178 -3.81 -15.16 16.11
CA ALA A 178 -3.48 -14.67 17.46
C ALA A 178 -4.31 -13.42 17.79
N THR A 179 -5.17 -13.49 18.80
CA THR A 179 -6.11 -12.41 19.20
C THR A 179 -5.99 -12.05 20.68
N ASP A 180 -4.89 -12.46 21.32
CA ASP A 180 -4.68 -12.17 22.74
C ASP A 180 -4.25 -10.71 22.97
N SER A 181 -4.39 -10.24 24.21
CA SER A 181 -4.05 -8.87 24.59
C SER A 181 -2.57 -8.54 24.36
N SER A 182 -1.67 -9.52 24.43
CA SER A 182 -0.24 -9.32 24.18
C SER A 182 0.00 -9.00 22.71
N PHE A 183 -0.64 -9.72 21.80
CA PHE A 183 -0.60 -9.43 20.37
C PHE A 183 -1.13 -8.03 20.06
N HIS A 184 -2.29 -7.65 20.62
CA HIS A 184 -2.84 -6.30 20.42
C HIS A 184 -1.88 -5.19 20.86
N VAL A 185 -1.21 -5.36 22.01
CA VAL A 185 -0.21 -4.40 22.51
C VAL A 185 1.02 -4.35 21.60
N GLN A 186 1.51 -5.49 21.12
CA GLN A 186 2.64 -5.55 20.19
C GLN A 186 2.30 -4.87 18.85
N TYR A 187 1.11 -5.14 18.33
CA TYR A 187 0.62 -4.51 17.10
C TYR A 187 0.53 -3.00 17.27
N ALA A 188 -0.15 -2.54 18.33
CA ALA A 188 -0.32 -1.11 18.60
C ALA A 188 1.03 -0.41 18.75
N SER A 189 1.97 -0.99 19.51
CA SER A 189 3.33 -0.45 19.68
C SER A 189 4.08 -0.32 18.34
N PHE A 190 4.01 -1.34 17.49
CA PHE A 190 4.62 -1.28 16.16
C PHE A 190 3.96 -0.22 15.28
N PHE A 191 2.62 -0.21 15.24
CA PHE A 191 1.83 0.71 14.42
C PHE A 191 2.03 2.17 14.86
N ASP A 192 2.04 2.43 16.16
CA ASP A 192 2.29 3.73 16.77
C ASP A 192 3.66 4.30 16.35
N ARG A 193 4.70 3.48 16.45
CA ARG A 193 6.06 3.91 16.05
C ARG A 193 6.13 4.25 14.57
N ILE A 194 5.50 3.46 13.69
CA ILE A 194 5.58 3.74 12.25
C ILE A 194 4.71 4.91 11.83
N ARG A 195 3.60 5.23 12.51
CA ARG A 195 2.74 6.38 12.18
C ARG A 195 3.31 7.71 12.63
N GLU A 196 4.30 7.71 13.53
CA GLU A 196 4.99 8.93 13.95
C GLU A 196 5.50 9.74 12.74
N PRO A 197 5.19 11.06 12.65
CA PRO A 197 5.58 11.88 11.51
C PRO A 197 7.10 11.94 11.28
N MET A 198 7.89 11.78 12.34
CA MET A 198 9.36 11.83 12.29
C MET A 198 10.01 10.45 12.15
N TYR A 199 9.21 9.38 12.06
CA TYR A 199 9.72 8.03 11.88
C TYR A 199 10.52 7.93 10.57
N LYS A 200 11.79 7.52 10.71
CA LYS A 200 12.69 7.27 9.58
C LYS A 200 13.09 5.80 9.61
N PRO A 201 12.50 4.96 8.74
CA PRO A 201 12.84 3.55 8.71
C PRO A 201 14.33 3.40 8.33
N PRO A 202 15.08 2.49 8.97
CA PRO A 202 16.51 2.30 8.69
C PRO A 202 16.78 1.64 7.33
N PHE A 203 15.73 1.22 6.62
CA PHE A 203 15.77 0.60 5.30
C PHE A 203 14.50 0.97 4.52
N PHE A 204 14.43 0.59 3.24
CA PHE A 204 13.29 0.88 2.38
C PHE A 204 11.96 0.37 2.99
N PHE A 205 10.97 1.25 3.06
CA PHE A 205 9.64 0.99 3.58
C PHE A 205 8.65 1.90 2.85
N GLU A 206 7.61 1.36 2.19
CA GLU A 206 6.58 2.15 1.49
C GLU A 206 5.62 2.79 2.51
N LEU A 207 6.13 3.74 3.28
CA LEU A 207 5.57 4.17 4.55
C LEU A 207 4.09 4.59 4.48
N HIS A 208 3.71 5.39 3.48
CA HIS A 208 2.31 5.82 3.30
C HIS A 208 1.36 4.64 3.10
N LEU A 209 1.72 3.68 2.25
CA LEU A 209 0.91 2.49 2.00
C LEU A 209 0.92 1.52 3.18
N VAL A 210 2.09 1.29 3.78
CA VAL A 210 2.20 0.36 4.92
C VAL A 210 1.40 0.87 6.12
N ARG A 211 1.43 2.17 6.41
CA ARG A 211 0.59 2.77 7.46
C ARG A 211 -0.89 2.54 7.18
N LEU A 212 -1.36 2.84 5.97
CA LEU A 212 -2.75 2.63 5.61
C LEU A 212 -3.17 1.16 5.75
N GLU A 213 -2.36 0.25 5.22
CA GLU A 213 -2.65 -1.19 5.21
C GLU A 213 -2.63 -1.80 6.60
N LEU A 214 -1.72 -1.38 7.47
CA LEU A 214 -1.71 -1.85 8.85
C LEU A 214 -2.89 -1.26 9.62
N ALA A 215 -3.28 -0.01 9.39
CA ALA A 215 -4.50 0.52 9.99
C ALA A 215 -5.75 -0.27 9.56
N LEU A 216 -5.85 -0.64 8.29
CA LEU A 216 -6.91 -1.48 7.75
C LEU A 216 -6.91 -2.90 8.33
N LEU A 217 -5.74 -3.52 8.43
CA LEU A 217 -5.56 -4.85 9.02
C LEU A 217 -5.89 -4.83 10.51
N TYR A 218 -5.48 -3.79 11.24
CA TYR A 218 -5.84 -3.60 12.64
C TYR A 218 -7.35 -3.51 12.81
N ASP A 219 -8.03 -2.68 12.03
CA ASP A 219 -9.48 -2.51 12.13
C ASP A 219 -10.22 -3.80 11.77
N SER A 220 -9.75 -4.54 10.75
CA SER A 220 -10.35 -5.81 10.34
C SER A 220 -10.12 -6.95 11.34
N PHE A 221 -9.03 -6.92 12.10
CA PHE A 221 -8.58 -8.05 12.92
C PHE A 221 -8.76 -7.81 14.43
N CYS A 222 -8.70 -6.56 14.86
CA CYS A 222 -8.81 -6.13 16.26
C CYS A 222 -10.09 -5.33 16.55
N GLY A 223 -10.81 -4.86 15.53
CA GLY A 223 -12.04 -4.09 15.69
C GLY A 223 -13.31 -4.95 15.75
N ASP A 224 -14.41 -4.34 16.21
CA ASP A 224 -15.73 -4.97 16.35
C ASP A 224 -16.52 -5.09 15.01
N GLY A 225 -15.90 -4.76 13.86
CA GLY A 225 -16.58 -4.58 12.58
C GLY A 225 -15.98 -5.41 11.43
N PRO A 226 -16.79 -6.09 10.60
CA PRO A 226 -16.32 -6.95 9.51
C PRO A 226 -15.90 -6.18 8.23
N ALA A 227 -15.92 -4.84 8.23
CA ALA A 227 -15.71 -4.02 7.04
C ALA A 227 -14.44 -3.15 7.16
N LEU A 228 -13.65 -3.12 6.09
CA LEU A 228 -12.50 -2.24 5.94
C LEU A 228 -12.94 -0.77 6.00
N ASP A 229 -12.69 -0.09 7.12
CA ASP A 229 -12.92 1.35 7.26
C ASP A 229 -11.70 2.14 6.78
N TRP A 230 -11.66 2.36 5.47
CA TRP A 230 -10.62 3.12 4.77
C TRP A 230 -10.41 4.53 5.32
N ARG A 231 -11.47 5.19 5.78
CA ARG A 231 -11.42 6.57 6.26
C ARG A 231 -10.81 6.63 7.65
N SER A 232 -11.31 5.79 8.58
CA SER A 232 -10.70 5.60 9.90
C SER A 232 -9.23 5.24 9.77
N ALA A 233 -8.92 4.26 8.92
CA ALA A 233 -7.57 3.79 8.68
C ALA A 233 -6.65 4.93 8.19
N ALA A 234 -7.08 5.71 7.20
CA ALA A 234 -6.32 6.84 6.69
C ALA A 234 -6.07 7.93 7.75
N LEU A 235 -7.08 8.28 8.56
CA LEU A 235 -6.91 9.27 9.63
C LEU A 235 -5.94 8.80 10.72
N LYS A 236 -5.90 7.49 11.01
CA LYS A 236 -4.94 6.88 11.94
C LYS A 236 -3.50 6.90 11.41
N THR A 237 -3.27 7.19 10.12
CA THR A 237 -1.91 7.18 9.55
C THR A 237 -1.06 8.40 9.93
N ALA A 238 -1.66 9.48 10.43
CA ALA A 238 -0.94 10.72 10.78
C ALA A 238 -1.17 11.21 12.22
N ALA A 239 -2.08 10.58 12.96
CA ALA A 239 -2.17 10.76 14.41
C ALA A 239 -0.93 10.20 15.10
#